data_AF-A0A2T4FJ30-F1
#
_entry.id   AF-A0A2T4FJ30-F1
#
_cell.length_a   1.000
_cell.length_b   1.000
_cell.length_c   1.000
_cell.angle_alpha   90.00
_cell.angle_beta   90.00
_cell.angle_gamma   90.00
#
_symmetry.space_group_name_H-M   'P 1'
#
loop_
_entity.id
_entity.type
_entity.pdbx_description
1 polymer ?
#
loop_
_entity_poly.entity_id
_entity_poly.type
_entity_poly.pdbx_seq_one_letter_code
_entity_poly.pdbx_strand_id
1 'polypeptide(L)'
;MAKKKILLNAFNMNCIGHINHGLWTHPRDTSTQYKTLEYWTDLAQTLERGLFDGLFIADIVGVYDVYQNSIDVPLKESIQLPVNDPLLLVSAMAAVTRNLGFGLTANLTYEPPYLFARRMSTLDHLSRGRVGWNIVTGYLDSAAKAMGLTEQVEHDRRYDQADEYLEVLYKLWEGSWEDDAVLNDPQARVYAQPGKVHKVEHHGEFYQVEGYHLCEPSPQRTPVLFQAGSSERGLLFAGRHAECVFISGQNKAATKVQVDKVRASAVEAGRAPDAIKVFMGLNVIVGATEELAWKKHAEYLSYASPEAGVAHFSASTAIDFAQYELDEPIQYVKSNAIQSATKNLQNNDWTRRKLLEQHALGGRYITLVGSPEQVADELESWISETGLDGFNLTRIVTPESYVDFIDLVVPELQRRGSYKTEYAQGTLREKVFHGTARLPEQHTGSTYRH
;
A
#
# COMPACT_ATOMS: atom_id res chain seq x y z
N MET A 1 16.74 -23.93 -12.63
CA MET A 1 16.86 -22.61 -11.96
C MET A 1 15.92 -22.61 -10.76
N ALA A 2 16.29 -21.99 -9.64
CA ALA A 2 15.38 -21.87 -8.48
C ALA A 2 14.15 -21.02 -8.86
N LYS A 3 12.95 -21.42 -8.42
CA LYS A 3 11.73 -20.61 -8.64
C LYS A 3 11.86 -19.28 -7.88
N LYS A 4 11.39 -18.20 -8.51
CA LYS A 4 11.28 -16.88 -7.86
C LYS A 4 10.37 -17.00 -6.64
N LYS A 5 10.80 -16.42 -5.51
CA LYS A 5 9.99 -16.37 -4.30
C LYS A 5 8.94 -15.26 -4.43
N ILE A 6 7.68 -15.60 -4.17
CA ILE A 6 6.55 -14.68 -4.17
C ILE A 6 6.60 -13.85 -2.89
N LEU A 7 6.60 -12.52 -3.02
CA LEU A 7 6.44 -11.62 -1.89
C LEU A 7 4.95 -11.44 -1.58
N LEU A 8 4.55 -11.50 -0.32
CA LEU A 8 3.15 -11.40 0.10
C LEU A 8 2.97 -10.33 1.17
N ASN A 9 2.13 -9.34 0.86
CA ASN A 9 1.61 -8.41 1.85
C ASN A 9 0.13 -8.69 2.10
N ALA A 10 -0.31 -8.50 3.34
CA ALA A 10 -1.71 -8.40 3.67
C ALA A 10 -2.17 -6.96 3.43
N PHE A 11 -3.17 -6.75 2.59
CA PHE A 11 -3.70 -5.43 2.25
C PHE A 11 -4.94 -5.12 3.09
N ASN A 12 -4.76 -4.23 4.06
CA ASN A 12 -5.78 -3.86 5.03
C ASN A 12 -5.85 -2.33 5.20
N MET A 13 -6.77 -1.86 6.03
CA MET A 13 -6.98 -0.46 6.32
C MET A 13 -7.62 -0.33 7.70
N ASN A 14 -7.32 0.74 8.42
CA ASN A 14 -7.82 0.98 9.77
C ASN A 14 -9.28 1.46 9.78
N CYS A 15 -10.17 0.62 9.22
CA CYS A 15 -11.60 0.84 9.03
C CYS A 15 -12.34 -0.51 8.99
N ILE A 16 -13.67 -0.46 8.91
CA ILE A 16 -14.52 -1.65 8.81
C ILE A 16 -14.56 -2.17 7.35
N GLY A 17 -15.09 -1.41 6.40
CA GLY A 17 -15.10 -1.75 4.98
C GLY A 17 -13.90 -1.15 4.24
N HIS A 18 -13.09 -2.00 3.59
CA HIS A 18 -11.90 -1.57 2.84
C HIS A 18 -12.07 -1.67 1.32
N ILE A 19 -12.05 -2.89 0.78
CA ILE A 19 -12.11 -3.14 -0.68
C ILE A 19 -13.34 -3.94 -1.09
N ASN A 20 -13.62 -5.05 -0.40
CA ASN A 20 -14.77 -5.91 -0.68
C ASN A 20 -15.91 -5.50 0.28
N HIS A 21 -16.82 -4.66 -0.20
CA HIS A 21 -17.84 -4.01 0.63
C HIS A 21 -19.06 -4.91 0.89
N GLY A 22 -19.76 -4.67 2.01
CA GLY A 22 -20.89 -5.48 2.52
C GLY A 22 -20.48 -6.64 3.44
N LEU A 23 -19.26 -7.16 3.29
CA LEU A 23 -18.78 -8.37 3.99
C LEU A 23 -18.65 -8.22 5.51
N TRP A 24 -18.66 -7.00 6.05
CA TRP A 24 -18.65 -6.76 7.50
C TRP A 24 -19.86 -7.36 8.23
N THR A 25 -20.93 -7.67 7.50
CA THR A 25 -22.14 -8.34 8.02
C THR A 25 -22.01 -9.86 8.10
N HIS A 26 -20.98 -10.44 7.48
CA HIS A 26 -20.73 -11.87 7.51
C HIS A 26 -20.42 -12.31 8.95
N PRO A 27 -21.01 -13.40 9.48
CA PRO A 27 -20.88 -13.79 10.89
C PRO A 27 -19.45 -14.15 11.34
N ARG A 28 -18.59 -14.51 10.38
CA ARG A 28 -17.16 -14.78 10.60
C ARG A 28 -16.25 -13.54 10.44
N ASP A 29 -16.81 -12.41 10.02
CA ASP A 29 -16.05 -11.17 9.88
C ASP A 29 -15.94 -10.45 11.24
N THR A 30 -14.74 -10.00 11.56
CA THR A 30 -14.45 -9.28 12.81
C THR A 30 -13.96 -7.86 12.57
N SER A 31 -14.10 -7.30 11.36
CA SER A 31 -13.61 -5.95 11.01
C SER A 31 -14.22 -4.83 11.86
N THR A 32 -15.41 -5.04 12.43
CA THR A 32 -16.04 -4.10 13.39
C THR A 32 -15.22 -3.92 14.68
N GLN A 33 -14.25 -4.80 14.94
CA GLN A 33 -13.32 -4.73 16.06
C GLN A 33 -12.07 -3.87 15.77
N TYR A 34 -11.98 -3.20 14.62
CA TYR A 34 -10.82 -2.37 14.20
C TYR A 34 -10.37 -1.32 15.23
N LYS A 35 -11.24 -0.93 16.16
CA LYS A 35 -10.95 0.02 17.25
C LYS A 35 -10.23 -0.60 18.46
N THR A 36 -10.02 -1.92 18.48
CA THR A 36 -9.37 -2.64 19.57
C THR A 36 -7.93 -2.97 19.19
N LEU A 37 -7.03 -2.94 20.17
CA LEU A 37 -5.60 -3.20 19.91
C LEU A 37 -5.38 -4.67 19.60
N GLU A 38 -6.12 -5.54 20.29
CA GLU A 38 -6.10 -6.99 20.20
C GLU A 38 -6.37 -7.46 18.78
N TYR A 39 -7.37 -6.87 18.10
CA TYR A 39 -7.65 -7.16 16.69
C TYR A 39 -6.42 -7.00 15.79
N TRP A 40 -5.65 -5.92 15.99
CA TRP A 40 -4.45 -5.64 15.18
C TRP A 40 -3.26 -6.49 15.59
N THR A 41 -3.04 -6.72 16.90
CA THR A 41 -1.94 -7.56 17.38
C THR A 41 -2.14 -9.03 16.97
N ASP A 42 -3.36 -9.54 17.05
CA ASP A 42 -3.70 -10.91 16.67
C ASP A 42 -3.59 -11.10 15.15
N LEU A 43 -4.00 -10.10 14.37
CA LEU A 43 -3.78 -10.10 12.93
C LEU A 43 -2.27 -10.12 12.60
N ALA A 44 -1.46 -9.27 13.24
CA ALA A 44 -0.02 -9.21 13.00
C ALA A 44 0.66 -10.56 13.32
N GLN A 45 0.28 -11.22 14.42
CA GLN A 45 0.78 -12.56 14.77
C GLN A 45 0.33 -13.62 13.77
N THR A 46 -0.92 -13.55 13.31
CA THR A 46 -1.46 -14.45 12.29
C THR A 46 -0.66 -14.32 10.99
N LEU A 47 -0.39 -13.11 10.53
CA LEU A 47 0.39 -12.85 9.32
C LEU A 47 1.85 -13.29 9.47
N GLU A 48 2.47 -13.09 10.64
CA GLU A 48 3.83 -13.55 10.91
C GLU A 48 3.93 -15.09 10.92
N ARG A 49 2.92 -15.79 11.44
CA ARG A 49 2.81 -17.27 11.32
C ARG A 49 2.77 -17.72 9.87
N GLY A 50 2.10 -16.94 9.02
CA GLY A 50 2.03 -17.15 7.57
C GLY A 50 3.26 -16.74 6.78
N LEU A 51 4.29 -16.23 7.46
CA LEU A 51 5.51 -15.68 6.86
C LEU A 51 5.27 -14.49 5.91
N PHE A 52 4.19 -13.72 6.06
CA PHE A 52 3.95 -12.55 5.22
C PHE A 52 5.12 -11.55 5.29
N ASP A 53 5.47 -10.92 4.16
CA ASP A 53 6.50 -9.89 4.09
C ASP A 53 6.09 -8.63 4.84
N GLY A 54 4.80 -8.27 4.75
CA GLY A 54 4.28 -7.16 5.53
C GLY A 54 2.76 -7.09 5.62
N LEU A 55 2.30 -6.24 6.54
CA LEU A 55 0.95 -5.70 6.58
C LEU A 55 0.99 -4.32 5.93
N PHE A 56 0.34 -4.20 4.77
CA PHE A 56 0.18 -2.95 4.04
C PHE A 56 -1.14 -2.31 4.44
N ILE A 57 -1.06 -1.16 5.11
CA ILE A 57 -2.20 -0.44 5.69
C ILE A 57 -2.48 0.79 4.80
N ALA A 58 -3.57 0.72 4.04
CA ALA A 58 -4.10 1.85 3.28
C ALA A 58 -4.61 2.94 4.22
N ASP A 59 -4.79 4.15 3.67
CA ASP A 59 -5.40 5.26 4.37
C ASP A 59 -6.07 6.24 3.43
N ILE A 60 -7.11 6.92 3.93
CA ILE A 60 -7.71 8.11 3.32
C ILE A 60 -7.97 9.14 4.43
N VAL A 61 -7.85 10.41 4.08
CA VAL A 61 -8.13 11.56 4.97
C VAL A 61 -9.35 12.37 4.51
N GLY A 62 -10.16 11.79 3.64
CA GLY A 62 -11.41 12.34 3.13
C GLY A 62 -12.51 11.28 3.15
N VAL A 63 -13.68 11.63 2.61
CA VAL A 63 -14.84 10.73 2.50
C VAL A 63 -15.22 10.51 1.04
N TYR A 64 -15.94 9.42 0.79
CA TYR A 64 -16.47 9.08 -0.53
C TYR A 64 -17.85 9.68 -0.77
N ASP A 65 -17.90 10.91 -1.23
CA ASP A 65 -19.13 11.71 -1.37
C ASP A 65 -19.59 11.91 -2.82
N VAL A 66 -18.97 11.22 -3.79
CA VAL A 66 -19.31 11.35 -5.22
C VAL A 66 -20.62 10.62 -5.57
N TYR A 67 -20.81 9.40 -5.06
CA TYR A 67 -21.99 8.59 -5.39
C TYR A 67 -23.25 9.22 -4.80
N GLN A 68 -24.23 9.55 -5.64
CA GLN A 68 -25.45 10.29 -5.26
C GLN A 68 -25.17 11.65 -4.58
N ASN A 69 -23.97 12.21 -4.74
CA ASN A 69 -23.52 13.42 -4.05
C ASN A 69 -23.78 13.38 -2.53
N SER A 70 -23.58 12.23 -1.89
CA SER A 70 -23.90 12.00 -0.48
C SER A 70 -22.95 11.00 0.17
N ILE A 71 -22.80 11.10 1.48
CA ILE A 71 -22.08 10.11 2.31
C ILE A 71 -23.00 9.03 2.88
N ASP A 72 -24.30 9.01 2.53
CA ASP A 72 -25.27 8.07 3.09
C ASP A 72 -24.92 6.60 2.82
N VAL A 73 -24.57 6.27 1.57
CA VAL A 73 -24.14 4.91 1.20
C VAL A 73 -22.83 4.55 1.92
N PRO A 74 -21.77 5.38 1.88
CA PRO A 74 -20.57 5.16 2.68
C PRO A 74 -20.82 4.92 4.18
N LEU A 75 -21.72 5.68 4.80
CA LEU A 75 -22.07 5.51 6.22
C LEU A 75 -22.81 4.20 6.48
N LYS A 76 -23.78 3.86 5.64
CA LYS A 76 -24.60 2.63 5.80
C LYS A 76 -23.79 1.35 5.58
N GLU A 77 -22.86 1.38 4.62
CA GLU A 77 -22.10 0.21 4.17
C GLU A 77 -20.65 0.20 4.70
N SER A 78 -20.31 1.18 5.54
CA SER A 78 -18.99 1.42 6.11
C SER A 78 -17.84 1.44 5.08
N ILE A 79 -18.05 2.17 3.98
CA ILE A 79 -17.10 2.29 2.87
C ILE A 79 -15.96 3.23 3.30
N GLN A 80 -14.92 2.67 3.92
CA GLN A 80 -13.78 3.39 4.50
C GLN A 80 -14.17 4.53 5.46
N LEU A 81 -15.38 4.47 6.03
CA LEU A 81 -15.91 5.42 7.00
C LEU A 81 -16.70 4.62 8.04
N PRO A 82 -16.34 4.67 9.34
CA PRO A 82 -15.21 5.39 9.94
C PRO A 82 -13.83 4.84 9.51
N VAL A 83 -12.81 5.70 9.58
CA VAL A 83 -11.39 5.36 9.42
C VAL A 83 -10.58 5.99 10.56
N ASN A 84 -9.56 5.28 11.06
CA ASN A 84 -8.65 5.73 12.12
C ASN A 84 -7.22 5.82 11.61
N ASP A 85 -6.36 6.56 12.32
CA ASP A 85 -4.95 6.75 11.94
C ASP A 85 -4.20 5.40 11.93
N PRO A 86 -3.55 5.01 10.82
CA PRO A 86 -2.81 3.75 10.73
C PRO A 86 -1.46 3.77 11.46
N LEU A 87 -0.81 4.92 11.65
CA LEU A 87 0.53 5.02 12.25
C LEU A 87 0.53 4.53 13.70
N LEU A 88 -0.56 4.79 14.44
CA LEU A 88 -0.67 4.48 15.87
C LEU A 88 -0.69 2.98 16.16
N LEU A 89 -1.15 2.16 15.19
CA LEU A 89 -1.26 0.71 15.34
C LEU A 89 0.11 0.01 15.40
N VAL A 90 1.11 0.61 14.73
CA VAL A 90 2.36 -0.07 14.37
C VAL A 90 3.18 -0.45 15.59
N SER A 91 3.27 0.41 16.59
CA SER A 91 4.09 0.15 17.77
C SER A 91 3.62 -1.09 18.54
N ALA A 92 2.30 -1.28 18.67
CA ALA A 92 1.71 -2.44 19.32
C ALA A 92 1.91 -3.72 18.50
N MET A 93 1.63 -3.67 17.19
CA MET A 93 1.84 -4.82 16.31
C MET A 93 3.33 -5.20 16.25
N ALA A 94 4.23 -4.22 16.21
CA ALA A 94 5.67 -4.42 16.22
C ALA A 94 6.17 -5.05 17.53
N ALA A 95 5.52 -4.78 18.66
CA ALA A 95 5.87 -5.36 19.95
C ALA A 95 5.57 -6.87 20.02
N VAL A 96 4.55 -7.36 19.30
CA VAL A 96 4.13 -8.78 19.28
C VAL A 96 4.67 -9.57 18.09
N THR A 97 5.47 -8.95 17.23
CA THR A 97 6.06 -9.55 16.02
C THR A 97 7.57 -9.33 15.97
N ARG A 98 8.29 -10.22 15.27
CA ARG A 98 9.75 -10.16 15.13
C ARG A 98 10.17 -9.76 13.72
N ASN A 99 9.42 -10.15 12.70
CA ASN A 99 9.86 -10.10 11.32
C ASN A 99 8.93 -9.35 10.38
N LEU A 100 7.61 -9.38 10.64
CA LEU A 100 6.59 -8.78 9.79
C LEU A 100 6.88 -7.29 9.54
N GLY A 101 6.86 -6.85 8.28
CA GLY A 101 6.94 -5.46 7.88
C GLY A 101 5.60 -4.71 8.03
N PHE A 102 5.66 -3.38 8.12
CA PHE A 102 4.48 -2.52 8.20
C PHE A 102 4.56 -1.42 7.15
N GLY A 103 3.84 -1.57 6.03
CA GLY A 103 3.74 -0.56 4.98
C GLY A 103 2.60 0.39 5.27
N LEU A 104 2.89 1.64 5.60
CA LEU A 104 1.90 2.60 6.10
C LEU A 104 1.59 3.65 5.05
N THR A 105 0.32 3.91 4.78
CA THR A 105 -0.07 5.03 3.92
C THR A 105 -0.10 6.31 4.75
N ALA A 106 0.54 7.35 4.24
CA ALA A 106 0.46 8.70 4.78
C ALA A 106 0.39 9.71 3.63
N ASN A 107 -0.53 10.66 3.73
CA ASN A 107 -0.78 11.66 2.70
C ASN A 107 0.09 12.91 2.93
N LEU A 108 0.93 13.20 1.95
CA LEU A 108 1.92 14.28 1.99
C LEU A 108 1.35 15.69 2.05
N THR A 109 0.13 15.88 1.52
CA THR A 109 -0.38 17.23 1.24
C THR A 109 -0.67 18.03 2.51
N TYR A 110 -0.92 17.37 3.65
CA TYR A 110 -1.53 18.03 4.81
C TYR A 110 -0.66 18.05 6.08
N GLU A 111 0.54 17.49 6.04
CA GLU A 111 1.42 17.45 7.22
C GLU A 111 2.84 17.96 6.93
N PRO A 112 3.43 18.78 7.83
CA PRO A 112 4.80 19.24 7.64
C PRO A 112 5.83 18.10 7.64
N PRO A 113 6.81 18.09 6.69
CA PRO A 113 7.80 17.03 6.53
C PRO A 113 8.64 16.78 7.77
N TYR A 114 8.97 17.82 8.54
CA TYR A 114 9.80 17.71 9.72
C TYR A 114 9.19 16.83 10.83
N LEU A 115 7.88 16.95 11.06
CA LEU A 115 7.18 16.13 12.06
C LEU A 115 6.95 14.71 11.56
N PHE A 116 6.66 14.55 10.26
CA PHE A 116 6.54 13.22 9.64
C PHE A 116 7.87 12.46 9.69
N ALA A 117 8.99 13.12 9.36
CA ALA A 117 10.34 12.56 9.45
C ALA A 117 10.59 11.95 10.84
N ARG A 118 10.23 12.68 11.90
CA ARG A 118 10.35 12.22 13.29
C ARG A 118 9.48 11.00 13.57
N ARG A 119 8.20 10.99 13.14
CA ARG A 119 7.29 9.86 13.36
C ARG A 119 7.81 8.59 12.69
N MET A 120 8.26 8.70 11.44
CA MET A 120 8.80 7.56 10.70
C MET A 120 10.11 7.04 11.30
N SER A 121 11.08 7.90 11.64
CA SER A 121 12.31 7.45 12.33
C SER A 121 12.01 6.80 13.68
N THR A 122 11.03 7.31 14.42
CA THR A 122 10.58 6.70 15.69
C THR A 122 10.06 5.29 15.46
N LEU A 123 9.15 5.10 14.48
CA LEU A 123 8.63 3.78 14.16
C LEU A 123 9.71 2.85 13.61
N ASP A 124 10.69 3.36 12.86
CA ASP A 124 11.81 2.59 12.35
C ASP A 124 12.70 2.07 13.49
N HIS A 125 12.99 2.90 14.50
CA HIS A 125 13.65 2.47 15.74
C HIS A 125 12.83 1.43 16.51
N LEU A 126 11.57 1.74 16.83
CA LEU A 126 10.70 0.86 17.64
C LEU A 126 10.44 -0.49 16.98
N SER A 127 10.31 -0.51 15.65
CA SER A 127 10.09 -1.72 14.88
C SER A 127 11.39 -2.47 14.55
N ARG A 128 12.56 -1.88 14.83
CA ARG A 128 13.89 -2.38 14.44
C ARG A 128 14.03 -2.53 12.92
N GLY A 129 13.69 -1.48 12.19
CA GLY A 129 13.85 -1.41 10.75
C GLY A 129 12.77 -2.14 9.96
N ARG A 130 11.52 -2.20 10.44
CA ARG A 130 10.43 -2.95 9.79
C ARG A 130 9.32 -2.08 9.21
N VAL A 131 9.49 -0.76 9.18
CA VAL A 131 8.50 0.13 8.58
C VAL A 131 8.81 0.40 7.10
N GLY A 132 7.74 0.48 6.34
CA GLY A 132 7.68 1.07 5.01
C GLY A 132 6.64 2.17 4.98
N TRP A 133 6.75 3.04 3.99
CA TRP A 133 5.83 4.14 3.77
C TRP A 133 5.31 4.11 2.35
N ASN A 134 4.00 4.00 2.21
CA ASN A 134 3.27 4.17 0.97
C ASN A 134 2.98 5.65 0.73
N ILE A 135 3.71 6.21 -0.24
CA ILE A 135 3.65 7.60 -0.63
C ILE A 135 2.39 7.83 -1.47
N VAL A 136 1.47 8.63 -0.95
CA VAL A 136 0.25 9.04 -1.65
C VAL A 136 0.11 10.55 -1.68
N THR A 137 -0.37 11.06 -2.80
CA THR A 137 -0.62 12.50 -3.04
C THR A 137 -2.10 12.87 -2.85
N GLY A 138 -2.97 11.92 -2.48
CA GLY A 138 -4.41 12.10 -2.35
C GLY A 138 -5.18 12.09 -3.68
N TYR A 139 -6.52 12.11 -3.63
CA TYR A 139 -7.41 12.30 -4.81
C TYR A 139 -8.84 12.75 -4.42
N LEU A 140 -9.12 12.89 -3.12
CA LEU A 140 -10.43 13.23 -2.60
C LEU A 140 -10.49 14.73 -2.33
N ASP A 141 -11.42 15.42 -2.98
CA ASP A 141 -11.64 16.85 -2.79
C ASP A 141 -12.15 17.17 -1.37
N SER A 142 -12.92 16.24 -0.79
CA SER A 142 -13.39 16.32 0.60
C SER A 142 -12.24 16.45 1.62
N ALA A 143 -11.09 15.81 1.36
CA ALA A 143 -9.89 15.94 2.20
C ALA A 143 -9.31 17.36 2.14
N ALA A 144 -9.24 17.97 0.95
CA ALA A 144 -8.71 19.31 0.77
C ALA A 144 -9.56 20.33 1.54
N LYS A 145 -10.89 20.24 1.39
CA LYS A 145 -11.86 21.08 2.10
C LYS A 145 -11.78 20.91 3.61
N ALA A 146 -11.69 19.67 4.10
CA ALA A 146 -11.56 19.40 5.53
C ALA A 146 -10.28 19.98 6.14
N MET A 147 -9.21 20.10 5.34
CA MET A 147 -7.91 20.64 5.75
C MET A 147 -7.74 22.13 5.44
N GLY A 148 -8.83 22.84 5.12
CA GLY A 148 -8.84 24.30 4.95
C GLY A 148 -8.40 24.81 3.58
N LEU A 149 -8.29 23.93 2.57
CA LEU A 149 -8.11 24.32 1.17
C LEU A 149 -9.47 24.48 0.49
N THR A 150 -9.55 25.32 -0.55
CA THR A 150 -10.79 25.50 -1.32
C THR A 150 -11.13 24.28 -2.17
N GLU A 151 -10.11 23.69 -2.79
CA GLU A 151 -10.20 22.55 -3.68
C GLU A 151 -8.88 21.78 -3.65
N GLN A 152 -8.88 20.58 -4.24
CA GLN A 152 -7.67 19.80 -4.38
C GLN A 152 -6.69 20.43 -5.38
N VAL A 153 -5.41 20.49 -5.00
CA VAL A 153 -4.31 20.87 -5.89
C VAL A 153 -4.26 19.96 -7.12
N GLU A 154 -3.97 20.54 -8.29
CA GLU A 154 -3.84 19.83 -9.57
C GLU A 154 -2.92 18.61 -9.49
N HIS A 155 -3.31 17.53 -10.17
CA HIS A 155 -2.70 16.20 -10.03
C HIS A 155 -1.17 16.22 -10.17
N ASP A 156 -0.63 16.84 -11.22
CA ASP A 156 0.82 16.82 -11.46
C ASP A 156 1.57 17.70 -10.46
N ARG A 157 0.97 18.83 -10.05
CA ARG A 157 1.53 19.73 -9.03
C ARG A 157 1.63 19.06 -7.66
N ARG A 158 0.72 18.13 -7.35
CA ARG A 158 0.84 17.32 -6.11
C ARG A 158 2.05 16.39 -6.14
N TYR A 159 2.50 15.93 -7.31
CA TYR A 159 3.75 15.18 -7.42
C TYR A 159 4.98 16.08 -7.36
N ASP A 160 4.92 17.31 -7.88
CA ASP A 160 6.01 18.28 -7.71
C ASP A 160 6.23 18.58 -6.23
N GLN A 161 5.14 18.80 -5.49
CA GLN A 161 5.17 18.95 -4.05
C GLN A 161 5.73 17.70 -3.35
N ALA A 162 5.37 16.50 -3.80
CA ALA A 162 5.88 15.26 -3.24
C ALA A 162 7.38 15.04 -3.48
N ASP A 163 7.91 15.46 -4.63
CA ASP A 163 9.35 15.39 -4.93
C ASP A 163 10.12 16.29 -3.94
N GLU A 164 9.67 17.52 -3.72
CA GLU A 164 10.30 18.43 -2.75
C GLU A 164 10.14 17.93 -1.30
N TYR A 165 8.98 17.33 -0.97
CA TYR A 165 8.75 16.69 0.32
C TYR A 165 9.81 15.61 0.60
N LEU A 166 10.01 14.72 -0.37
CA LEU A 166 11.02 13.66 -0.27
C LEU A 166 12.43 14.21 -0.20
N GLU A 167 12.76 15.27 -0.93
CA GLU A 167 14.05 15.95 -0.80
C GLU A 167 14.29 16.41 0.65
N VAL A 168 13.31 17.07 1.27
CA VAL A 168 13.41 17.48 2.69
C VAL A 168 13.63 16.27 3.58
N LEU A 169 12.86 15.19 3.37
CA LEU A 169 12.98 13.97 4.17
C LEU A 169 14.35 13.29 4.00
N TYR A 170 14.89 13.19 2.79
CA TYR A 170 16.21 12.61 2.56
C TYR A 170 17.31 13.44 3.22
N LYS A 171 17.23 14.77 3.13
CA LYS A 171 18.15 15.67 3.87
C LYS A 171 18.12 15.38 5.37
N LEU A 172 16.93 15.17 5.94
CA LEU A 172 16.77 14.86 7.38
C LEU A 172 17.26 13.45 7.75
N TRP A 173 16.79 12.41 7.05
CA TRP A 173 17.08 11.01 7.38
C TRP A 173 18.48 10.55 7.00
N GLU A 174 18.99 11.01 5.86
CA GLU A 174 20.26 10.54 5.29
C GLU A 174 21.42 11.51 5.57
N GLY A 175 21.15 12.82 5.61
CA GLY A 175 22.19 13.85 5.72
C GLY A 175 22.36 14.49 7.10
N SER A 176 21.31 14.68 7.89
CA SER A 176 21.43 15.47 9.13
C SER A 176 22.32 14.83 10.20
N TRP A 177 22.54 13.51 10.17
CA TRP A 177 23.41 12.79 11.10
C TRP A 177 24.30 11.82 10.33
N GLU A 178 25.63 11.86 10.54
CA GLU A 178 26.54 10.84 9.99
C GLU A 178 26.32 9.46 10.64
N ASP A 179 26.80 8.38 10.01
CA ASP A 179 26.56 7.01 10.49
C ASP A 179 27.16 6.72 11.87
N ASP A 180 28.29 7.33 12.21
CA ASP A 180 28.98 7.20 13.50
C ASP A 180 28.77 8.43 14.42
N ALA A 181 27.73 9.23 14.15
CA ALA A 181 27.44 10.41 14.95
C ALA A 181 27.10 10.07 16.42
N VAL A 182 26.44 8.94 16.69
CA VAL A 182 26.13 8.48 18.06
C VAL A 182 27.22 7.55 18.58
N LEU A 183 27.86 7.94 19.68
CA LEU A 183 28.87 7.13 20.38
C LEU A 183 28.27 6.38 21.57
N ASN A 184 27.31 7.00 22.26
CA ASN A 184 26.75 6.52 23.51
C ASN A 184 27.85 6.13 24.53
N ASP A 185 28.79 7.04 24.78
CA ASP A 185 29.92 6.84 25.69
C ASP A 185 29.66 7.49 27.07
N PRO A 186 29.26 6.71 28.09
CA PRO A 186 29.02 7.25 29.44
C PRO A 186 30.31 7.64 30.17
N GLN A 187 31.47 7.05 29.83
CA GLN A 187 32.75 7.38 30.48
C GLN A 187 33.28 8.73 30.00
N ALA A 188 33.24 8.97 28.69
CA ALA A 188 33.57 10.27 28.12
C ALA A 188 32.47 11.32 28.31
N ARG A 189 31.26 10.92 28.75
CA ARG A 189 30.05 11.75 28.81
C ARG A 189 29.67 12.35 27.46
N VAL A 190 29.85 11.58 26.38
CA VAL A 190 29.53 11.98 25.02
C VAL A 190 28.50 11.02 24.45
N TYR A 191 27.27 11.49 24.25
CA TYR A 191 26.25 10.68 23.58
C TYR A 191 26.42 10.73 22.06
N ALA A 192 26.56 11.93 21.49
CA ALA A 192 26.75 12.15 20.06
C ALA A 192 27.87 13.17 19.78
N GLN A 193 28.53 13.03 18.64
CA GLN A 193 29.64 13.88 18.19
C GLN A 193 29.10 15.16 17.54
N PRO A 194 29.34 16.36 18.12
CA PRO A 194 28.76 17.59 17.59
C PRO A 194 29.16 17.93 16.15
N GLY A 195 30.37 17.54 15.72
CA GLY A 195 30.87 17.79 14.36
C GLY A 195 30.29 16.86 13.29
N LYS A 196 29.44 15.90 13.67
CA LYS A 196 28.82 14.89 12.80
C LYS A 196 27.30 15.00 12.73
N VAL A 197 26.74 16.07 13.30
CA VAL A 197 25.32 16.37 13.27
C VAL A 197 25.16 17.71 12.57
N HIS A 198 24.52 17.66 11.40
CA HIS A 198 24.50 18.73 10.41
C HIS A 198 23.11 19.34 10.33
N LYS A 199 23.09 20.67 10.27
CA LYS A 199 21.86 21.44 10.09
C LYS A 199 21.37 21.24 8.67
N VAL A 200 20.10 20.89 8.51
CA VAL A 200 19.40 20.89 7.23
C VAL A 200 18.88 22.29 6.97
N GLU A 201 19.30 22.86 5.84
CA GLU A 201 18.80 24.13 5.31
C GLU A 201 18.18 23.85 3.93
N HIS A 202 16.86 23.85 3.87
CA HIS A 202 16.08 23.65 2.65
C HIS A 202 15.17 24.85 2.43
N HIS A 203 15.35 25.49 1.27
CA HIS A 203 14.54 26.62 0.83
C HIS A 203 14.00 26.32 -0.58
N GLY A 204 12.85 25.64 -0.64
CA GLY A 204 12.21 25.21 -1.88
C GLY A 204 10.96 26.04 -2.22
N GLU A 205 10.21 25.58 -3.22
CA GLU A 205 8.96 26.20 -3.63
C GLU A 205 7.85 25.94 -2.60
N PHE A 206 7.79 24.71 -2.07
CA PHE A 206 6.71 24.24 -1.21
C PHE A 206 7.07 24.27 0.29
N TYR A 207 8.35 24.09 0.62
CA TYR A 207 8.82 23.89 1.98
C TYR A 207 10.01 24.79 2.30
N GLN A 208 9.98 25.32 3.53
CA GLN A 208 11.04 26.11 4.13
C GLN A 208 11.39 25.43 5.45
N VAL A 209 12.54 24.75 5.49
CA VAL A 209 12.96 23.93 6.63
C VAL A 209 14.39 24.26 7.01
N GLU A 210 14.54 24.71 8.25
CA GLU A 210 15.83 25.03 8.85
C GLU A 210 15.90 24.34 10.22
N GLY A 211 16.75 23.33 10.37
CA GLY A 211 16.87 22.59 11.63
C GLY A 211 17.70 21.31 11.54
N TYR A 212 17.88 20.65 12.66
CA TYR A 212 18.51 19.33 12.73
C TYR A 212 17.43 18.25 12.76
N HIS A 213 17.66 17.08 12.16
CA HIS A 213 16.76 15.95 12.40
C HIS A 213 16.77 15.59 13.88
N LEU A 214 15.59 15.42 14.47
CA LEU A 214 15.46 15.21 15.91
C LEU A 214 15.80 13.78 16.35
N CYS A 215 15.90 12.85 15.41
CA CYS A 215 16.18 11.45 15.68
C CYS A 215 17.59 11.10 15.22
N GLU A 216 18.30 10.31 16.03
CA GLU A 216 19.51 9.64 15.57
C GLU A 216 19.22 8.63 14.44
N PRO A 217 20.23 8.23 13.64
CA PRO A 217 20.05 7.29 12.55
C PRO A 217 19.33 5.99 12.97
N SER A 218 18.14 5.77 12.42
CA SER A 218 17.39 4.53 12.62
C SER A 218 17.96 3.39 11.75
N PRO A 219 17.59 2.11 11.98
CA PRO A 219 18.18 0.98 11.24
C PRO A 219 18.12 1.11 9.71
N GLN A 220 17.01 1.61 9.17
CA GLN A 220 16.85 1.83 7.73
C GLN A 220 17.22 3.26 7.27
N ARG A 221 17.33 4.22 8.22
CA ARG A 221 17.28 5.69 8.00
C ARG A 221 15.97 6.08 7.30
N THR A 222 15.95 5.99 5.96
CA THR A 222 14.73 6.10 5.17
C THR A 222 13.94 4.79 5.24
N PRO A 223 12.63 4.80 5.59
CA PRO A 223 11.78 3.60 5.56
C PRO A 223 11.67 3.04 4.14
N VAL A 224 11.25 1.78 3.97
CA VAL A 224 11.03 1.24 2.61
C VAL A 224 9.96 2.04 1.88
N LEU A 225 10.27 2.53 0.69
CA LEU A 225 9.38 3.43 -0.04
C LEU A 225 8.44 2.64 -0.98
N PHE A 226 7.16 2.63 -0.62
CA PHE A 226 6.07 2.14 -1.45
C PHE A 226 5.40 3.31 -2.19
N GLN A 227 4.82 3.04 -3.35
CA GLN A 227 4.05 4.02 -4.12
C GLN A 227 2.98 3.30 -4.95
N ALA A 228 1.88 3.98 -5.30
CA ALA A 228 0.74 3.37 -6.02
C ALA A 228 0.22 4.20 -7.23
N GLY A 229 0.99 5.18 -7.69
CA GLY A 229 0.61 6.10 -8.76
C GLY A 229 1.03 5.58 -10.13
N SER A 230 0.05 5.44 -11.02
CA SER A 230 0.21 4.83 -12.35
C SER A 230 0.09 5.83 -13.52
N SER A 231 -0.08 7.11 -13.22
CA SER A 231 -0.07 8.20 -14.22
C SER A 231 1.34 8.37 -14.78
N GLU A 232 1.50 9.09 -15.90
CA GLU A 232 2.83 9.38 -16.47
C GLU A 232 3.73 10.08 -15.45
N ARG A 233 3.21 11.15 -14.82
CA ARG A 233 3.90 11.84 -13.72
C ARG A 233 4.18 10.93 -12.52
N GLY A 234 3.25 10.03 -12.20
CA GLY A 234 3.40 9.04 -11.13
C GLY A 234 4.48 7.98 -11.43
N LEU A 235 4.64 7.57 -12.68
CA LEU A 235 5.69 6.64 -13.11
C LEU A 235 7.07 7.28 -13.05
N LEU A 236 7.20 8.56 -13.45
CA LEU A 236 8.45 9.33 -13.29
C LEU A 236 8.83 9.44 -11.80
N PHE A 237 7.86 9.78 -10.95
CA PHE A 237 8.05 9.82 -9.50
C PHE A 237 8.47 8.45 -8.94
N ALA A 238 7.78 7.38 -9.32
CA ALA A 238 8.09 6.03 -8.90
C ALA A 238 9.50 5.58 -9.35
N GLY A 239 9.89 5.91 -10.59
CA GLY A 239 11.21 5.62 -11.11
C GLY A 239 12.32 6.22 -10.23
N ARG A 240 12.14 7.47 -9.78
CA ARG A 240 13.09 8.19 -8.93
C ARG A 240 13.13 7.70 -7.48
N HIS A 241 11.97 7.36 -6.90
CA HIS A 241 11.81 7.21 -5.45
C HIS A 241 11.29 5.86 -4.95
N ALA A 242 10.50 5.14 -5.74
CA ALA A 242 9.86 3.93 -5.23
C ALA A 242 10.87 2.78 -5.13
N GLU A 243 10.81 2.03 -4.05
CA GLU A 243 11.43 0.72 -3.92
C GLU A 243 10.39 -0.38 -4.20
N CYS A 244 9.12 -0.11 -3.88
CA CYS A 244 8.00 -0.99 -4.15
C CYS A 244 6.87 -0.21 -4.84
N VAL A 245 6.27 -0.78 -5.89
CA VAL A 245 5.12 -0.17 -6.58
C VAL A 245 3.92 -1.11 -6.52
N PHE A 246 2.79 -0.56 -6.10
CA PHE A 246 1.50 -1.23 -6.07
C PHE A 246 0.69 -0.89 -7.34
N ILE A 247 0.32 -1.91 -8.10
CA ILE A 247 -0.49 -1.78 -9.31
C ILE A 247 -1.83 -2.52 -9.21
N SER A 248 -2.77 -2.11 -10.06
CA SER A 248 -4.06 -2.79 -10.25
C SER A 248 -4.08 -3.43 -11.64
N GLY A 249 -3.92 -4.75 -11.68
CA GLY A 249 -4.06 -5.53 -12.90
C GLY A 249 -5.53 -5.85 -13.22
N GLN A 250 -5.83 -6.01 -14.51
CA GLN A 250 -7.14 -6.48 -15.00
C GLN A 250 -7.03 -7.86 -15.67
N ASN A 251 -5.92 -8.11 -16.37
CA ASN A 251 -5.56 -9.40 -16.94
C ASN A 251 -4.01 -9.50 -17.05
N LYS A 252 -3.48 -10.69 -17.31
CA LYS A 252 -2.02 -10.96 -17.35
C LYS A 252 -1.31 -10.08 -18.38
N ALA A 253 -1.84 -9.98 -19.60
CA ALA A 253 -1.22 -9.18 -20.67
C ALA A 253 -1.12 -7.68 -20.33
N ALA A 254 -2.21 -7.07 -19.85
CA ALA A 254 -2.21 -5.67 -19.43
C ALA A 254 -1.30 -5.42 -18.22
N THR A 255 -1.25 -6.39 -17.29
CA THR A 255 -0.40 -6.32 -16.09
C THR A 255 1.07 -6.38 -16.45
N LYS A 256 1.46 -7.26 -17.40
CA LYS A 256 2.83 -7.29 -17.94
C LYS A 256 3.26 -5.92 -18.46
N VAL A 257 2.40 -5.26 -19.24
CA VAL A 257 2.69 -3.92 -19.77
C VAL A 257 2.88 -2.89 -18.65
N GLN A 258 2.10 -2.97 -17.57
CA GLN A 258 2.28 -2.09 -16.40
C GLN A 258 3.61 -2.36 -15.68
N VAL A 259 3.95 -3.63 -15.44
CA VAL A 259 5.23 -4.03 -14.82
C VAL A 259 6.41 -3.53 -15.66
N ASP A 260 6.38 -3.74 -16.97
CA ASP A 260 7.44 -3.32 -17.89
C ASP A 260 7.62 -1.78 -17.86
N LYS A 261 6.53 -1.01 -17.77
CA LYS A 261 6.58 0.46 -17.64
C LYS A 261 7.19 0.93 -16.32
N VAL A 262 6.84 0.28 -15.20
CA VAL A 262 7.44 0.60 -13.89
C VAL A 262 8.94 0.34 -13.90
N ARG A 263 9.37 -0.79 -14.48
CA ARG A 263 10.80 -1.10 -14.59
C ARG A 263 11.53 -0.14 -15.54
N ALA A 264 10.88 0.26 -16.63
CA ALA A 264 11.43 1.25 -17.55
C ALA A 264 11.65 2.61 -16.88
N SER A 265 10.72 3.06 -16.01
CA SER A 265 10.90 4.34 -15.31
C SER A 265 12.05 4.30 -14.29
N ALA A 266 12.33 3.15 -13.68
CA ALA A 266 13.53 2.98 -12.86
C ALA A 266 14.82 3.17 -13.69
N VAL A 267 14.88 2.56 -14.88
CA VAL A 267 16.03 2.69 -15.79
C VAL A 267 16.21 4.12 -16.28
N GLU A 268 15.12 4.80 -16.63
CA GLU A 268 15.14 6.22 -17.01
C GLU A 268 15.67 7.12 -15.89
N ALA A 269 15.38 6.76 -14.63
CA ALA A 269 15.92 7.44 -13.45
C ALA A 269 17.36 7.01 -13.09
N GLY A 270 18.04 6.20 -13.91
CA GLY A 270 19.42 5.76 -13.69
C GLY A 270 19.57 4.59 -12.69
N ARG A 271 18.49 3.86 -12.41
CA ARG A 271 18.47 2.71 -11.48
C ARG A 271 18.38 1.38 -12.23
N ALA A 272 18.75 0.30 -11.57
CA ALA A 272 18.53 -1.05 -12.09
C ALA A 272 17.02 -1.35 -12.27
N PRO A 273 16.61 -2.12 -13.30
CA PRO A 273 15.20 -2.42 -13.56
C PRO A 273 14.53 -3.21 -12.43
N ASP A 274 15.29 -3.99 -11.65
CA ASP A 274 14.82 -4.78 -10.51
C ASP A 274 14.96 -4.05 -9.15
N ALA A 275 15.37 -2.78 -9.18
CA ALA A 275 15.39 -1.88 -8.02
C ALA A 275 13.98 -1.53 -7.53
N ILE A 276 12.94 -1.85 -8.31
CA ILE A 276 11.54 -1.70 -7.92
C ILE A 276 10.88 -3.09 -7.90
N LYS A 277 10.35 -3.49 -6.73
CA LYS A 277 9.46 -4.65 -6.61
C LYS A 277 8.03 -4.26 -6.95
N VAL A 278 7.36 -5.02 -7.81
CA VAL A 278 5.99 -4.73 -8.24
C VAL A 278 5.01 -5.69 -7.60
N PHE A 279 4.04 -5.13 -6.88
CA PHE A 279 2.97 -5.85 -6.21
C PHE A 279 1.63 -5.60 -6.90
N MET A 280 0.82 -6.65 -7.05
CA MET A 280 -0.55 -6.52 -7.56
C MET A 280 -1.58 -6.83 -6.47
N GLY A 281 -2.67 -6.07 -6.46
CA GLY A 281 -3.81 -6.31 -5.58
C GLY A 281 -4.60 -7.52 -6.06
N LEU A 282 -4.91 -8.44 -5.15
CA LEU A 282 -5.54 -9.71 -5.51
C LEU A 282 -6.45 -10.20 -4.37
N ASN A 283 -7.57 -10.81 -4.75
CA ASN A 283 -8.46 -11.54 -3.87
C ASN A 283 -8.20 -13.04 -4.02
N VAL A 284 -8.27 -13.79 -2.92
CA VAL A 284 -8.19 -15.25 -2.92
C VAL A 284 -9.30 -15.83 -2.06
N ILE A 285 -10.04 -16.79 -2.60
CA ILE A 285 -11.00 -17.62 -1.89
C ILE A 285 -10.56 -19.06 -2.07
N VAL A 286 -9.97 -19.63 -1.02
CA VAL A 286 -9.46 -21.01 -1.05
C VAL A 286 -10.33 -21.91 -0.17
N GLY A 287 -10.51 -23.14 -0.63
CA GLY A 287 -11.10 -24.24 0.15
C GLY A 287 -10.24 -25.48 0.01
N ALA A 288 -10.43 -26.47 0.89
CA ALA A 288 -9.69 -27.74 0.82
C ALA A 288 -9.93 -28.49 -0.51
N THR A 289 -11.05 -28.20 -1.18
CA THR A 289 -11.35 -28.62 -2.55
C THR A 289 -11.90 -27.43 -3.33
N GLU A 290 -11.88 -27.53 -4.66
CA GLU A 290 -12.49 -26.54 -5.55
C GLU A 290 -13.98 -26.30 -5.22
N GLU A 291 -14.74 -27.37 -4.98
CA GLU A 291 -16.16 -27.30 -4.63
C GLU A 291 -16.39 -26.47 -3.35
N LEU A 292 -15.57 -26.69 -2.32
CA LEU A 292 -15.66 -25.92 -1.07
C LEU A 292 -15.27 -24.46 -1.26
N ALA A 293 -14.31 -24.17 -2.14
CA ALA A 293 -13.93 -22.80 -2.48
C ALA A 293 -15.08 -22.06 -3.18
N TRP A 294 -15.74 -22.70 -4.16
CA TRP A 294 -16.88 -22.12 -4.86
C TRP A 294 -18.13 -21.98 -3.97
N LYS A 295 -18.35 -22.92 -3.05
CA LYS A 295 -19.40 -22.80 -2.03
C LYS A 295 -19.16 -21.58 -1.13
N LYS A 296 -17.91 -21.38 -0.69
CA LYS A 296 -17.49 -20.20 0.10
C LYS A 296 -17.64 -18.90 -0.71
N HIS A 297 -17.28 -18.90 -1.98
CA HIS A 297 -17.51 -17.76 -2.88
C HIS A 297 -19.00 -17.41 -3.00
N ALA A 298 -19.86 -18.40 -3.21
CA ALA A 298 -21.31 -18.18 -3.27
C ALA A 298 -21.89 -17.65 -1.94
N GLU A 299 -21.36 -18.13 -0.80
CA GLU A 299 -21.69 -17.59 0.52
C GLU A 299 -21.30 -16.12 0.62
N TYR A 300 -20.04 -15.76 0.30
CA TYR A 300 -19.56 -14.38 0.35
C TYR A 300 -20.36 -13.43 -0.55
N LEU A 301 -20.74 -13.88 -1.77
CA LEU A 301 -21.60 -13.12 -2.66
C LEU A 301 -22.95 -12.75 -2.04
N SER A 302 -23.49 -13.59 -1.15
CA SER A 302 -24.78 -13.30 -0.50
C SER A 302 -24.72 -12.18 0.55
N TYR A 303 -23.52 -11.83 1.03
CA TYR A 303 -23.28 -10.72 1.96
C TYR A 303 -22.65 -9.49 1.29
N ALA A 304 -22.08 -9.66 0.10
CA ALA A 304 -21.45 -8.58 -0.63
C ALA A 304 -22.44 -7.51 -1.08
N SER A 305 -21.96 -6.27 -1.15
CA SER A 305 -22.73 -5.13 -1.65
C SER A 305 -22.09 -4.58 -2.93
N PRO A 306 -22.57 -4.99 -4.12
CA PRO A 306 -22.07 -4.48 -5.38
C PRO A 306 -22.26 -2.97 -5.52
N GLU A 307 -23.37 -2.45 -5.00
CA GLU A 307 -23.66 -1.02 -4.97
C GLU A 307 -22.61 -0.26 -4.15
N ALA A 308 -22.21 -0.77 -2.98
CA ALA A 308 -21.13 -0.17 -2.21
C ALA A 308 -19.78 -0.23 -2.94
N GLY A 309 -19.53 -1.32 -3.69
CA GLY A 309 -18.41 -1.43 -4.62
C GLY A 309 -18.40 -0.31 -5.67
N VAL A 310 -19.53 -0.07 -6.31
CA VAL A 310 -19.71 1.00 -7.31
C VAL A 310 -19.58 2.38 -6.66
N ALA A 311 -20.12 2.59 -5.46
CA ALA A 311 -19.99 3.85 -4.73
C ALA A 311 -18.52 4.20 -4.39
N HIS A 312 -17.74 3.21 -3.96
CA HIS A 312 -16.29 3.37 -3.80
C HIS A 312 -15.61 3.70 -5.15
N PHE A 313 -15.99 3.00 -6.22
CA PHE A 313 -15.42 3.23 -7.54
C PHE A 313 -15.76 4.63 -8.10
N SER A 314 -16.95 5.16 -7.81
CA SER A 314 -17.36 6.53 -8.15
C SER A 314 -16.38 7.57 -7.62
N ALA A 315 -15.92 7.43 -6.38
CA ALA A 315 -14.93 8.34 -5.82
C ALA A 315 -13.55 8.23 -6.50
N SER A 316 -13.21 7.04 -7.01
CA SER A 316 -11.97 6.83 -7.76
C SER A 316 -11.99 7.45 -9.16
N THR A 317 -13.17 7.63 -9.76
CA THR A 317 -13.35 8.15 -11.12
C THR A 317 -13.90 9.57 -11.18
N ALA A 318 -14.41 10.08 -10.05
CA ALA A 318 -15.23 11.29 -9.94
C ALA A 318 -16.48 11.27 -10.85
N ILE A 319 -17.01 10.08 -11.13
CA ILE A 319 -18.25 9.88 -11.90
C ILE A 319 -19.31 9.34 -10.95
N ASP A 320 -20.44 10.05 -10.82
CA ASP A 320 -21.60 9.56 -10.09
C ASP A 320 -22.35 8.52 -10.95
N PHE A 321 -22.09 7.24 -10.69
CA PHE A 321 -22.69 6.15 -11.46
C PHE A 321 -24.18 5.97 -11.15
N ALA A 322 -24.73 6.59 -10.09
CA ALA A 322 -26.14 6.53 -9.76
C ALA A 322 -27.03 7.24 -10.79
N GLN A 323 -26.45 8.16 -11.57
CA GLN A 323 -27.17 8.96 -12.58
C GLN A 323 -27.45 8.18 -13.86
N TYR A 324 -26.80 7.02 -14.05
CA TYR A 324 -26.95 6.19 -15.23
C TYR A 324 -27.98 5.09 -15.01
N GLU A 325 -28.81 4.86 -16.03
CA GLU A 325 -29.64 3.65 -16.09
C GLU A 325 -28.76 2.40 -16.24
N LEU A 326 -29.30 1.21 -15.90
CA LEU A 326 -28.50 -0.02 -15.82
C LEU A 326 -27.73 -0.35 -17.10
N ASP A 327 -28.36 -0.12 -18.26
CA ASP A 327 -27.80 -0.44 -19.57
C ASP A 327 -27.39 0.81 -20.36
N GLU A 328 -27.42 1.98 -19.73
CA GLU A 328 -26.93 3.23 -20.33
C GLU A 328 -25.40 3.22 -20.42
N PRO A 329 -24.83 3.52 -21.60
CA PRO A 329 -23.38 3.68 -21.75
C PRO A 329 -22.85 4.85 -20.91
N ILE A 330 -21.81 4.58 -20.12
CA ILE A 330 -21.15 5.58 -19.28
C ILE A 330 -20.31 6.50 -20.17
N GLN A 331 -20.55 7.80 -20.06
CA GLN A 331 -19.76 8.81 -20.78
C GLN A 331 -18.48 9.14 -20.00
N TYR A 332 -17.33 8.95 -20.64
CA TYR A 332 -16.05 9.36 -20.05
C TYR A 332 -15.94 10.90 -20.02
N VAL A 333 -15.71 11.45 -18.84
CA VAL A 333 -15.38 12.87 -18.64
C VAL A 333 -13.98 12.96 -18.03
N LYS A 334 -13.11 13.80 -18.59
CA LYS A 334 -11.77 14.05 -18.03
C LYS A 334 -11.93 14.80 -16.70
N SER A 335 -11.36 14.28 -15.61
CA SER A 335 -11.44 14.84 -14.25
C SER A 335 -10.10 14.72 -13.50
N ASN A 336 -9.99 15.33 -12.32
CA ASN A 336 -8.84 15.22 -11.39
C ASN A 336 -8.78 13.88 -10.61
N ALA A 337 -9.57 12.90 -11.00
CA ALA A 337 -9.69 11.59 -10.35
C ALA A 337 -8.47 10.66 -10.62
N ILE A 338 -8.55 9.42 -10.12
CA ILE A 338 -7.48 8.43 -10.32
C ILE A 338 -7.39 8.07 -11.82
N GLN A 339 -6.35 8.56 -12.49
CA GLN A 339 -6.18 8.42 -13.95
C GLN A 339 -6.21 6.96 -14.45
N SER A 340 -5.74 5.98 -13.67
CA SER A 340 -5.84 4.56 -14.06
C SER A 340 -7.25 4.00 -13.96
N ALA A 341 -8.05 4.47 -13.02
CA ALA A 341 -9.44 4.05 -12.90
C ALA A 341 -10.27 4.56 -14.09
N THR A 342 -10.05 5.82 -14.50
CA THR A 342 -10.80 6.44 -15.60
C THR A 342 -10.36 5.94 -16.98
N LYS A 343 -9.08 5.57 -17.17
CA LYS A 343 -8.58 5.00 -18.44
C LYS A 343 -9.34 3.73 -18.85
N ASN A 344 -9.74 2.90 -17.88
CA ASN A 344 -10.49 1.67 -18.19
C ASN A 344 -11.89 1.95 -18.78
N LEU A 345 -12.45 3.15 -18.60
CA LEU A 345 -13.80 3.53 -19.05
C LEU A 345 -13.84 4.15 -20.46
N GLN A 346 -12.69 4.34 -21.13
CA GLN A 346 -12.59 5.14 -22.36
C GLN A 346 -13.22 4.50 -23.63
N ASN A 347 -13.56 3.21 -23.60
CA ASN A 347 -14.04 2.49 -24.79
C ASN A 347 -15.58 2.51 -24.97
N ASN A 348 -16.33 3.30 -24.19
CA ASN A 348 -17.81 3.38 -24.22
C ASN A 348 -18.59 2.05 -24.04
N ASP A 349 -17.90 0.95 -23.75
CA ASP A 349 -18.52 -0.36 -23.51
C ASP A 349 -19.04 -0.56 -22.08
N TRP A 350 -18.85 0.40 -21.20
CA TRP A 350 -19.20 0.28 -19.78
C TRP A 350 -20.61 0.78 -19.51
N THR A 351 -21.37 -0.03 -18.78
CA THR A 351 -22.69 0.31 -18.25
C THR A 351 -22.70 0.09 -16.75
N ARG A 352 -23.67 0.68 -16.05
CA ARG A 352 -23.83 0.46 -14.60
C ARG A 352 -24.03 -1.02 -14.27
N ARG A 353 -24.74 -1.80 -15.11
CA ARG A 353 -24.88 -3.25 -14.97
C ARG A 353 -23.53 -3.97 -14.95
N LYS A 354 -22.65 -3.68 -15.91
CA LYS A 354 -21.31 -4.28 -15.96
C LYS A 354 -20.45 -3.89 -14.76
N LEU A 355 -20.60 -2.66 -14.26
CA LEU A 355 -19.92 -2.24 -13.03
C LEU A 355 -20.42 -3.03 -11.82
N LEU A 356 -21.73 -3.21 -11.66
CA LEU A 356 -22.31 -4.03 -10.59
C LEU A 356 -21.87 -5.49 -10.69
N GLU A 357 -21.82 -6.05 -11.90
CA GLU A 357 -21.31 -7.41 -12.14
C GLU A 357 -19.82 -7.54 -11.80
N GLN A 358 -18.99 -6.56 -12.21
CA GLN A 358 -17.57 -6.53 -11.88
C GLN A 358 -17.33 -6.41 -10.37
N HIS A 359 -18.18 -5.65 -9.67
CA HIS A 359 -18.11 -5.43 -8.23
C HIS A 359 -19.01 -6.40 -7.46
N ALA A 360 -19.32 -7.59 -8.00
CA ALA A 360 -20.24 -8.53 -7.34
C ALA A 360 -19.83 -8.89 -5.90
N LEU A 361 -18.51 -8.92 -5.60
CA LEU A 361 -17.97 -9.13 -4.24
C LEU A 361 -17.76 -7.81 -3.46
N GLY A 362 -18.37 -6.71 -3.91
CA GLY A 362 -18.23 -5.38 -3.35
C GLY A 362 -16.89 -4.69 -3.64
N GLY A 363 -16.03 -5.29 -4.47
CA GLY A 363 -14.70 -4.77 -4.82
C GLY A 363 -14.29 -5.15 -6.24
N ARG A 364 -13.24 -4.49 -6.77
CA ARG A 364 -12.84 -4.58 -8.20
C ARG A 364 -11.63 -5.47 -8.51
N TYR A 365 -11.02 -6.09 -7.49
CA TYR A 365 -9.82 -6.89 -7.73
C TYR A 365 -10.15 -8.26 -8.29
N ILE A 366 -9.21 -8.78 -9.09
CA ILE A 366 -9.25 -10.14 -9.60
C ILE A 366 -9.36 -11.10 -8.41
N THR A 367 -10.28 -12.05 -8.50
CA THR A 367 -10.51 -13.05 -7.46
C THR A 367 -10.14 -14.44 -7.97
N LEU A 368 -9.18 -15.07 -7.32
CA LEU A 368 -8.85 -16.47 -7.52
C LEU A 368 -9.71 -17.33 -6.60
N VAL A 369 -10.43 -18.31 -7.16
CA VAL A 369 -11.26 -19.24 -6.39
C VAL A 369 -10.83 -20.67 -6.75
N GLY A 370 -10.51 -21.50 -5.76
CA GLY A 370 -10.14 -22.88 -6.03
C GLY A 370 -9.52 -23.65 -4.86
N SER A 371 -9.03 -24.85 -5.16
CA SER A 371 -8.21 -25.64 -4.24
C SER A 371 -6.84 -24.98 -4.01
N PRO A 372 -6.06 -25.45 -3.02
CA PRO A 372 -4.71 -24.91 -2.78
C PRO A 372 -3.81 -25.00 -4.02
N GLU A 373 -3.90 -26.10 -4.76
CA GLU A 373 -3.12 -26.34 -5.96
C GLU A 373 -3.49 -25.38 -7.08
N GLN A 374 -4.79 -25.17 -7.32
CA GLN A 374 -5.28 -24.26 -8.35
C GLN A 374 -4.91 -22.81 -8.05
N VAL A 375 -5.04 -22.38 -6.79
CA VAL A 375 -4.62 -21.05 -6.37
C VAL A 375 -3.11 -20.88 -6.54
N ALA A 376 -2.31 -21.88 -6.13
CA ALA A 376 -0.86 -21.84 -6.31
C ALA A 376 -0.44 -21.82 -7.79
N ASP A 377 -1.12 -22.57 -8.66
CA ASP A 377 -0.90 -22.56 -10.12
C ASP A 377 -1.13 -21.15 -10.68
N GLU A 378 -2.25 -20.50 -10.32
CA GLU A 378 -2.55 -19.16 -10.78
C GLU A 378 -1.55 -18.13 -10.26
N LEU A 379 -1.20 -18.16 -8.96
CA LEU A 379 -0.21 -17.24 -8.39
C LEU A 379 1.16 -17.35 -9.09
N GLU A 380 1.63 -18.58 -9.36
CA GLU A 380 2.89 -18.80 -10.09
C GLU A 380 2.80 -18.37 -11.55
N SER A 381 1.67 -18.61 -12.22
CA SER A 381 1.41 -18.15 -13.59
C SER A 381 1.39 -16.62 -13.67
N TRP A 382 0.73 -15.93 -12.74
CA TRP A 382 0.76 -14.46 -12.67
C TRP A 382 2.19 -13.94 -12.52
N ILE A 383 3.00 -14.51 -11.64
CA ILE A 383 4.40 -14.08 -11.45
C ILE A 383 5.23 -14.31 -12.71
N SER A 384 5.15 -15.49 -13.32
CA SER A 384 5.98 -15.88 -14.47
C SER A 384 5.58 -15.16 -15.76
N GLU A 385 4.28 -14.95 -16.00
CA GLU A 385 3.79 -14.35 -17.25
C GLU A 385 3.82 -12.82 -17.24
N THR A 386 3.76 -12.19 -16.06
CA THR A 386 3.70 -10.72 -15.95
C THR A 386 4.99 -10.09 -15.45
N GLY A 387 5.83 -10.88 -14.78
CA GLY A 387 7.05 -10.38 -14.14
C GLY A 387 6.83 -9.76 -12.76
N LEU A 388 5.62 -9.82 -12.19
CA LEU A 388 5.33 -9.40 -10.81
C LEU A 388 6.32 -9.99 -9.80
N ASP A 389 6.51 -9.28 -8.68
CA ASP A 389 7.33 -9.73 -7.56
C ASP A 389 6.48 -10.30 -6.42
N GLY A 390 5.23 -9.87 -6.32
CA GLY A 390 4.36 -10.28 -5.25
C GLY A 390 2.93 -9.79 -5.35
N PHE A 391 2.18 -10.01 -4.28
CA PHE A 391 0.78 -9.64 -4.18
C PHE A 391 0.46 -8.89 -2.88
N ASN A 392 -0.43 -7.91 -3.00
CA ASN A 392 -1.14 -7.29 -1.89
C ASN A 392 -2.49 -8.03 -1.75
N LEU A 393 -2.53 -9.03 -0.87
CA LEU A 393 -3.71 -9.87 -0.67
C LEU A 393 -4.77 -9.12 0.15
N THR A 394 -5.92 -8.87 -0.44
CA THR A 394 -7.00 -8.20 0.29
C THR A 394 -7.70 -9.17 1.23
N ARG A 395 -8.43 -8.60 2.19
CA ARG A 395 -9.43 -9.34 2.97
C ARG A 395 -10.80 -9.27 2.29
N ILE A 396 -11.47 -10.40 2.19
CA ILE A 396 -12.90 -10.48 1.84
C ILE A 396 -13.68 -10.56 3.15
N VAL A 397 -13.47 -11.62 3.92
CA VAL A 397 -13.87 -11.77 5.34
C VAL A 397 -12.61 -11.82 6.20
N THR A 398 -12.52 -11.03 7.27
CA THR A 398 -11.33 -10.95 8.14
C THR A 398 -11.59 -11.48 9.55
N PRO A 399 -10.67 -12.27 10.14
CA PRO A 399 -9.36 -12.69 9.60
C PRO A 399 -9.42 -13.92 8.69
N GLU A 400 -10.61 -14.51 8.47
CA GLU A 400 -10.78 -15.79 7.76
C GLU A 400 -10.01 -15.90 6.44
N SER A 401 -10.08 -14.88 5.57
CA SER A 401 -9.38 -14.90 4.27
C SER A 401 -7.87 -15.09 4.41
N TYR A 402 -7.27 -14.46 5.43
CA TYR A 402 -5.83 -14.60 5.69
C TYR A 402 -5.51 -15.95 6.32
N VAL A 403 -6.33 -16.40 7.28
CA VAL A 403 -6.15 -17.71 7.94
C VAL A 403 -6.23 -18.83 6.92
N ASP A 404 -7.24 -18.83 6.06
CA ASP A 404 -7.41 -19.82 5.00
C ASP A 404 -6.22 -19.83 4.02
N PHE A 405 -5.77 -18.65 3.59
CA PHE A 405 -4.60 -18.55 2.70
C PHE A 405 -3.35 -19.13 3.37
N ILE A 406 -3.13 -18.81 4.64
CA ILE A 406 -1.97 -19.27 5.42
C ILE A 406 -2.03 -20.77 5.66
N ASP A 407 -3.20 -21.32 5.95
CA ASP A 407 -3.33 -22.73 6.31
C ASP A 407 -3.34 -23.64 5.08
N LEU A 408 -3.83 -23.14 3.95
CA LEU A 408 -4.04 -23.95 2.75
C LEU A 408 -3.04 -23.63 1.63
N VAL A 409 -2.81 -22.36 1.31
CA VAL A 409 -2.01 -21.96 0.12
C VAL A 409 -0.52 -21.85 0.44
N VAL A 410 -0.15 -21.29 1.61
CA VAL A 410 1.25 -21.14 1.99
C VAL A 410 2.01 -22.48 1.99
N PRO A 411 1.49 -23.58 2.59
CA PRO A 411 2.17 -24.88 2.55
C PRO A 411 2.35 -25.41 1.12
N GLU A 412 1.37 -25.19 0.25
CA GLU A 412 1.46 -25.61 -1.15
C GLU A 412 2.52 -24.82 -1.93
N LEU A 413 2.58 -23.49 -1.75
CA LEU A 413 3.64 -22.67 -2.35
C LEU A 413 5.03 -23.02 -1.80
N GLN A 414 5.13 -23.35 -0.50
CA GLN A 414 6.38 -23.83 0.11
C GLN A 414 6.82 -25.16 -0.49
N ARG A 415 5.91 -26.13 -0.63
CA ARG A 415 6.16 -27.44 -1.26
C ARG A 415 6.66 -27.27 -2.70
N ARG A 416 6.13 -26.29 -3.43
CA ARG A 416 6.55 -25.95 -4.80
C ARG A 416 7.84 -25.15 -4.87
N GLY A 417 8.35 -24.66 -3.74
CA GLY A 417 9.54 -23.82 -3.67
C GLY A 417 9.32 -22.38 -4.17
N SER A 418 8.08 -21.92 -4.37
CA SER A 418 7.74 -20.55 -4.76
C SER A 418 7.49 -19.61 -3.58
N TYR A 419 7.45 -20.13 -2.35
CA TYR A 419 7.39 -19.30 -1.13
C TYR A 419 8.51 -19.65 -0.16
N LYS A 420 8.79 -18.73 0.78
CA LYS A 420 9.81 -18.91 1.81
C LYS A 420 9.29 -19.81 2.94
N THR A 421 10.20 -20.53 3.59
CA THR A 421 9.91 -21.43 4.73
C THR A 421 10.33 -20.83 6.07
N GLU A 422 11.10 -19.74 6.04
CA GLU A 422 11.50 -18.95 7.20
C GLU A 422 11.76 -17.51 6.76
N TYR A 423 11.82 -16.59 7.72
CA TYR A 423 12.24 -15.22 7.44
C TYR A 423 13.77 -15.12 7.32
N ALA A 424 14.23 -14.36 6.33
CA ALA A 424 15.58 -13.82 6.36
C ALA A 424 15.74 -12.87 7.55
N GLN A 425 16.94 -12.79 8.11
CA GLN A 425 17.26 -11.84 9.17
C GLN A 425 17.40 -10.41 8.61
N GLY A 426 17.24 -9.42 9.48
CA GLY A 426 17.45 -8.01 9.14
C GLY A 426 16.16 -7.19 8.98
N THR A 427 16.35 -6.00 8.45
CA THR A 427 15.34 -4.97 8.18
C THR A 427 14.37 -5.39 7.07
N LEU A 428 13.27 -4.64 6.89
CA LEU A 428 12.32 -4.86 5.81
C LEU A 428 13.02 -4.74 4.45
N ARG A 429 13.87 -3.73 4.26
CA ARG A 429 14.65 -3.56 3.02
C ARG A 429 15.53 -4.77 2.72
N GLU A 430 16.27 -5.27 3.71
CA GLU A 430 17.14 -6.45 3.52
C GLU A 430 16.33 -7.70 3.17
N LYS A 431 15.15 -7.89 3.77
CA LYS A 431 14.27 -9.02 3.48
C LYS A 431 13.70 -8.99 2.06
N VAL A 432 13.32 -7.81 1.57
CA VAL A 432 12.68 -7.63 0.26
C VAL A 432 13.69 -7.63 -0.90
N PHE A 433 14.87 -7.04 -0.69
CA PHE A 433 15.85 -6.82 -1.75
C PHE A 433 17.10 -7.70 -1.65
N HIS A 434 17.30 -8.40 -0.53
CA HIS A 434 18.52 -9.16 -0.25
C HIS A 434 19.79 -8.31 -0.38
N GLY A 435 19.68 -7.02 -0.05
CA GLY A 435 20.73 -6.01 -0.10
C GLY A 435 21.11 -5.49 1.27
N THR A 436 21.30 -4.18 1.39
CA THR A 436 21.61 -3.51 2.66
C THR A 436 20.35 -2.90 3.30
N ALA A 437 20.42 -2.59 4.59
CA ALA A 437 19.35 -1.88 5.30
C ALA A 437 19.12 -0.44 4.78
N ARG A 438 20.06 0.12 4.02
CA ARG A 438 20.07 1.50 3.56
C ARG A 438 19.60 1.59 2.10
N LEU A 439 19.12 2.75 1.66
CA LEU A 439 18.86 2.99 0.23
C LEU A 439 20.12 2.67 -0.62
N PRO A 440 20.00 2.02 -1.78
CA PRO A 440 21.13 1.72 -2.65
C PRO A 440 21.73 3.00 -3.26
N GLU A 441 23.00 2.95 -3.69
CA GLU A 441 23.73 4.12 -4.24
C GLU A 441 23.06 4.78 -5.46
N GLN A 442 22.29 4.01 -6.23
CA GLN A 442 21.57 4.51 -7.40
C GLN A 442 20.26 5.24 -7.02
N HIS A 443 19.82 5.13 -5.77
CA HIS A 443 18.58 5.76 -5.32
C HIS A 443 18.83 7.25 -5.05
N THR A 444 17.97 8.14 -5.53
CA THR A 444 18.22 9.60 -5.38
C THR A 444 18.36 10.06 -3.93
N GLY A 445 17.75 9.36 -2.96
CA GLY A 445 17.92 9.66 -1.53
C GLY A 445 19.33 9.39 -0.99
N SER A 446 20.13 8.53 -1.63
CA SER A 446 21.49 8.24 -1.14
C SER A 446 22.49 9.37 -1.42
N THR A 447 22.16 10.31 -2.31
CA THR A 447 23.03 11.46 -2.64
C THR A 447 23.12 12.48 -1.51
N TYR A 448 22.24 12.37 -0.50
CA TYR A 448 22.22 13.23 0.68
C TYR A 448 23.04 12.67 1.86
N ARG A 449 23.71 11.52 1.69
CA ARG A 449 24.61 10.97 2.71
C ARG A 449 25.95 11.70 2.70
N HIS A 450 26.56 11.76 3.88
CA HIS A 450 27.93 12.25 4.07
C HIS A 450 28.98 11.18 3.77
#